data_AF-A0A1D1ZSH4-F1
#
_entry.id   AF-A0A1D1ZSH4-F1
#
_cell.length_a   1.000
_cell.length_b   1.000
_cell.length_c   1.000
_cell.angle_alpha   90.00
_cell.angle_beta   90.00
_cell.angle_gamma   90.00
#
_symmetry.space_group_name_H-M   'P 1'
#
loop_
_entity.id
_entity.type
_entity.pdbx_description
1 polymer ?
#
loop_
_entity_poly.entity_id
_entity_poly.type
_entity_poly.pdbx_seq_one_letter_code
_entity_poly.pdbx_strand_id
1 'polypeptide(L)'
;RPYLEVALPSSPLSTGYCRGPDEVWQRSAEFPDVPHTAHFLSFDNLLSNHHPEPTSRARTVPYIAAMVQHPDPKYMRRAIELSAKAGIEERTGGVFGAVLVRKETGEIVGEGYNRVLADHDPTAHGEVLAIRNACRNLGTHVLEGCVLYTSAEPCPMCYASSLWAHVEAIYYGATYDDVKKYGQFEDADFLAEINASDEDKNVKIKQYLREEAVVPWKTYSELTDRIHY
;
A
#
# COMPACT_ATOMS: atom_id res chain seq x y z
N ARG A 1 -7.07 -41.17 1.74
CA ARG A 1 -8.04 -40.46 2.59
C ARG A 1 -8.63 -39.33 1.75
N PRO A 2 -9.93 -39.35 1.43
CA PRO A 2 -10.54 -38.51 0.42
C PRO A 2 -11.14 -37.23 1.00
N TYR A 3 -11.40 -36.29 0.09
CA TYR A 3 -12.10 -35.03 0.30
C TYR A 3 -13.52 -35.25 0.81
N LEU A 4 -13.96 -34.40 1.74
CA LEU A 4 -15.36 -34.32 2.22
C LEU A 4 -16.16 -33.43 1.27
N GLU A 5 -17.04 -34.03 0.47
CA GLU A 5 -18.21 -33.36 -0.12
C GLU A 5 -19.23 -33.07 0.97
N VAL A 6 -19.73 -31.84 1.05
CA VAL A 6 -20.91 -31.50 1.84
C VAL A 6 -22.11 -31.42 0.89
N ALA A 7 -23.04 -32.35 1.08
CA ALA A 7 -24.30 -32.44 0.37
C ALA A 7 -25.27 -31.32 0.80
N LEU A 8 -25.87 -30.65 -0.18
CA LEU A 8 -27.05 -29.81 0.02
C LEU A 8 -28.32 -30.67 -0.10
N PRO A 9 -29.30 -30.56 0.80
CA PRO A 9 -30.56 -31.27 0.65
C PRO A 9 -31.44 -30.63 -0.43
N SER A 10 -31.83 -31.48 -1.36
CA SER A 10 -32.81 -31.31 -2.42
C SER A 10 -34.25 -31.22 -1.91
N SER A 11 -35.11 -30.44 -2.59
CA SER A 11 -36.41 -30.87 -3.19
C SER A 11 -37.31 -29.64 -3.51
N PRO A 12 -38.42 -29.75 -4.27
CA PRO A 12 -38.37 -29.77 -5.73
C PRO A 12 -39.36 -28.82 -6.44
N LEU A 13 -38.99 -28.43 -7.66
CA LEU A 13 -39.78 -28.24 -8.90
C LEU A 13 -41.16 -27.55 -8.87
N SER A 14 -41.27 -26.48 -9.66
CA SER A 14 -42.15 -26.31 -10.85
C SER A 14 -42.44 -24.81 -11.01
N THR A 15 -42.49 -24.15 -12.17
CA THR A 15 -42.74 -24.50 -13.56
C THR A 15 -41.98 -23.49 -14.43
N GLY A 16 -41.42 -23.93 -15.56
CA GLY A 16 -40.76 -23.04 -16.51
C GLY A 16 -41.74 -22.17 -17.30
N TYR A 17 -41.21 -21.08 -17.86
CA TYR A 17 -41.65 -20.50 -19.12
C TYR A 17 -40.45 -19.87 -19.82
N CYS A 18 -40.15 -20.35 -21.03
CA CYS A 18 -39.29 -19.67 -21.99
C CYS A 18 -40.05 -18.47 -22.58
N ARG A 19 -39.40 -17.32 -22.78
CA ARG A 19 -39.82 -16.31 -23.76
C ARG A 19 -38.62 -15.74 -24.51
N GLY A 20 -38.80 -15.66 -25.84
CA GLY A 20 -37.83 -15.17 -26.82
C GLY A 20 -37.81 -13.64 -26.94
N PRO A 21 -37.06 -13.13 -27.93
CA PRO A 21 -36.90 -11.70 -28.15
C PRO A 21 -38.15 -11.17 -28.85
N ASP A 22 -38.73 -10.10 -28.30
CA ASP A 22 -39.79 -9.24 -28.86
C ASP A 22 -41.00 -9.14 -27.92
N GLU A 23 -40.84 -8.43 -26.79
CA GLU A 23 -41.97 -7.81 -26.10
C GLU A 23 -41.54 -6.44 -25.53
N VAL A 24 -42.35 -5.45 -25.86
CA VAL A 24 -42.17 -4.01 -25.66
C VAL A 24 -42.29 -3.66 -24.16
N TRP A 25 -41.33 -2.90 -23.63
CA TRP A 25 -41.38 -2.35 -22.27
C TRP A 25 -42.57 -1.38 -22.13
N GLN A 26 -43.65 -1.81 -21.49
CA GLN A 26 -44.66 -0.90 -20.94
C GLN A 26 -44.24 -0.46 -19.54
N ARG A 27 -44.18 0.87 -19.33
CA ARG A 27 -44.01 1.50 -18.02
C ARG A 27 -45.29 1.34 -17.20
N SER A 28 -45.18 0.76 -16.00
CA SER A 28 -46.06 1.08 -14.87
C SER A 28 -45.49 0.59 -13.54
N ALA A 29 -44.99 1.52 -12.74
CA ALA A 29 -45.14 1.52 -11.29
C ALA A 29 -44.71 2.91 -10.80
N GLU A 30 -45.69 3.67 -10.32
CA GLU A 30 -45.55 4.95 -9.65
C GLU A 30 -44.73 4.77 -8.37
N PHE A 31 -43.67 5.56 -8.22
CA PHE A 31 -42.93 5.69 -6.96
C PHE A 31 -43.47 6.91 -6.21
N PRO A 32 -43.69 6.85 -4.89
CA PRO A 32 -44.14 8.01 -4.13
C PRO A 32 -43.06 9.10 -4.10
N ASP A 33 -43.51 10.34 -4.34
CA ASP A 33 -42.74 11.58 -4.26
C ASP A 33 -41.99 11.72 -2.93
N VAL A 34 -40.68 11.96 -2.99
CA VAL A 34 -39.87 12.38 -1.85
C VAL A 34 -39.62 13.88 -1.98
N PRO A 35 -39.97 14.73 -1.00
CA PRO A 35 -39.82 16.17 -1.15
C PRO A 35 -38.35 16.59 -1.15
N HIS A 36 -37.93 17.32 -2.20
CA HIS A 36 -36.72 18.12 -2.18
C HIS A 36 -36.95 19.39 -1.35
N THR A 37 -36.47 19.40 -0.11
CA THR A 37 -36.18 20.65 0.61
C THR A 37 -34.69 20.70 0.93
N ALA A 38 -33.97 21.43 0.09
CA ALA A 38 -32.61 21.87 0.37
C ALA A 38 -32.67 22.97 1.44
N HIS A 39 -32.37 22.63 2.69
CA HIS A 39 -31.97 23.62 3.68
C HIS A 39 -30.45 23.79 3.60
N PHE A 40 -30.03 24.89 2.98
CA PHE A 40 -28.69 25.46 3.14
C PHE A 40 -28.47 25.79 4.62
N LEU A 41 -27.70 24.96 5.32
CA LEU A 41 -27.09 25.33 6.60
C LEU A 41 -25.65 25.76 6.30
N SER A 42 -25.39 27.04 6.56
CA SER A 42 -24.06 27.64 6.53
C SER A 42 -23.07 26.85 7.39
N PHE A 43 -21.85 26.69 6.86
CA PHE A 43 -20.73 25.91 7.42
C PHE A 43 -20.19 26.43 8.77
N ASP A 44 -20.69 27.55 9.30
CA ASP A 44 -20.08 28.24 10.44
C ASP A 44 -20.62 27.85 11.84
N ASN A 45 -21.58 26.92 11.96
CA ASN A 45 -22.25 26.64 13.25
C ASN A 45 -22.02 25.24 13.86
N LEU A 46 -20.95 24.53 13.47
CA LEU A 46 -20.58 23.22 14.03
C LEU A 46 -19.26 23.19 14.83
N LEU A 47 -18.73 24.36 15.22
CA LEU A 47 -17.48 24.48 16.01
C LEU A 47 -17.71 24.88 17.49
N SER A 48 -18.73 24.31 18.12
CA SER A 48 -18.88 24.44 19.58
C SER A 48 -19.47 23.16 20.14
N ASN A 49 -18.64 22.13 20.32
CA ASN A 49 -18.80 21.16 21.39
C ASN A 49 -17.45 20.50 21.70
N HIS A 50 -17.11 20.53 22.99
CA HIS A 50 -15.86 20.08 23.58
C HIS A 50 -15.44 18.67 23.15
N HIS A 51 -14.26 18.56 22.55
CA HIS A 51 -13.46 17.34 22.56
C HIS A 51 -12.27 17.53 23.52
N PRO A 52 -11.96 16.53 24.37
CA PRO A 52 -10.80 16.58 25.25
C PRO A 52 -9.51 16.57 24.44
N GLU A 53 -8.55 17.40 24.85
CA GLU A 53 -7.18 17.49 24.33
C GLU A 53 -6.56 16.11 24.09
N PRO A 54 -5.95 15.84 22.92
CA PRO A 54 -5.22 14.60 22.70
C PRO A 54 -3.92 14.62 23.52
N THR A 55 -3.97 14.01 24.71
CA THR A 55 -2.77 13.66 25.47
C THR A 55 -2.04 12.50 24.79
N SER A 56 -1.13 12.75 23.86
CA SER A 56 0.05 11.89 23.67
C SER A 56 1.16 12.56 22.85
N ARG A 57 2.30 12.80 23.53
CA ARG A 57 3.67 12.96 23.02
C ARG A 57 3.83 13.55 21.61
N ALA A 58 3.78 14.88 21.51
CA ALA A 58 4.69 15.58 20.62
C ALA A 58 6.13 15.21 21.02
N ARG A 59 6.74 14.23 20.33
CA ARG A 59 8.20 14.03 20.42
C ARG A 59 8.81 15.30 19.85
N THR A 60 9.51 16.03 20.69
CA THR A 60 10.21 17.27 20.41
C THR A 60 11.04 17.16 19.13
N VAL A 61 10.67 18.01 18.17
CA VAL A 61 11.31 18.33 16.88
C VAL A 61 12.86 18.37 16.87
N PRO A 62 13.60 18.71 17.94
CA PRO A 62 15.07 18.61 17.94
C PRO A 62 15.67 17.19 17.85
N TYR A 63 14.98 16.12 18.27
CA TYR A 63 15.58 14.77 18.30
C TYR A 63 15.68 14.12 16.91
N ILE A 64 14.67 14.32 16.06
CA ILE A 64 14.67 13.82 14.67
C ILE A 64 15.77 14.52 13.85
N ALA A 65 15.95 15.82 14.03
CA ALA A 65 16.96 16.60 13.31
C ALA A 65 18.41 16.21 13.66
N ALA A 66 18.69 15.81 14.91
CA ALA A 66 20.03 15.45 15.36
C ALA A 66 20.49 14.06 14.88
N MET A 67 19.55 13.16 14.60
CA MET A 67 19.84 11.75 14.28
C MET A 67 20.15 11.47 12.80
N VAL A 68 19.92 12.44 11.93
CA VAL A 68 20.25 12.41 10.49
C VAL A 68 21.74 12.69 10.23
N GLN A 69 22.53 12.98 11.28
CA GLN A 69 23.90 13.43 11.14
C GLN A 69 24.86 12.27 10.86
N HIS A 70 25.30 12.20 9.60
CA HIS A 70 26.39 11.41 8.99
C HIS A 70 26.00 9.97 8.59
N PRO A 71 25.23 9.80 7.49
CA PRO A 71 25.06 8.48 6.88
C PRO A 71 26.43 7.87 6.55
N ASP A 72 26.68 6.64 7.01
CA ASP A 72 27.91 5.92 6.68
C ASP A 72 27.89 5.52 5.19
N PRO A 73 28.85 6.01 4.36
CA PRO A 73 28.87 5.72 2.94
C PRO A 73 28.93 4.22 2.60
N LYS A 74 29.36 3.35 3.52
CA LYS A 74 29.44 1.91 3.26
C LYS A 74 28.07 1.29 2.97
N TYR A 75 27.00 1.77 3.61
CA TYR A 75 25.66 1.23 3.39
C TYR A 75 25.11 1.64 2.03
N MET A 76 25.34 2.90 1.63
CA MET A 76 24.98 3.38 0.30
C MET A 76 25.78 2.66 -0.79
N ARG A 77 27.09 2.46 -0.59
CA ARG A 77 27.91 1.64 -1.52
C ARG A 77 27.36 0.24 -1.66
N ARG A 78 26.94 -0.39 -0.56
CA ARG A 78 26.32 -1.72 -0.60
C ARG A 78 25.02 -1.72 -1.39
N ALA A 79 24.15 -0.72 -1.22
CA ALA A 79 22.94 -0.57 -2.02
C ALA A 79 23.25 -0.41 -3.53
N ILE A 80 24.30 0.33 -3.88
CA ILE A 80 24.78 0.50 -5.26
C ILE A 80 25.32 -0.83 -5.83
N GLU A 81 26.09 -1.60 -5.07
CA GLU A 81 26.56 -2.93 -5.48
C GLU A 81 25.37 -3.86 -5.80
N LEU A 82 24.36 -3.87 -4.93
CA LEU A 82 23.14 -4.64 -5.12
C LEU A 82 22.33 -4.19 -6.36
N SER A 83 22.31 -2.89 -6.64
CA SER A 83 21.71 -2.32 -7.85
C SER A 83 22.43 -2.78 -9.12
N ALA A 84 23.77 -2.75 -9.14
CA ALA A 84 24.56 -3.28 -10.25
C ALA A 84 24.33 -4.78 -10.44
N LYS A 85 24.27 -5.53 -9.34
CA LYS A 85 23.94 -6.96 -9.34
C LYS A 85 22.60 -7.24 -10.03
N ALA A 86 21.55 -6.48 -9.70
CA ALA A 86 20.22 -6.65 -10.29
C ALA A 86 20.18 -6.46 -11.80
N GLY A 87 20.62 -5.29 -12.27
CA GLY A 87 20.40 -4.89 -13.66
C GLY A 87 21.52 -5.27 -14.62
N ILE A 88 22.75 -5.43 -14.13
CA ILE A 88 23.95 -5.62 -14.96
C ILE A 88 24.44 -7.06 -14.88
N GLU A 89 24.62 -7.60 -13.68
CA GLU A 89 25.23 -8.92 -13.49
C GLU A 89 24.23 -10.06 -13.68
N GLU A 90 23.14 -10.06 -12.91
CA GLU A 90 22.16 -11.14 -12.92
C GLU A 90 20.95 -10.87 -13.83
N ARG A 91 20.72 -9.60 -14.20
CA ARG A 91 19.61 -9.15 -15.06
C ARG A 91 18.23 -9.60 -14.54
N THR A 92 18.06 -9.56 -13.21
CA THR A 92 16.83 -9.94 -12.51
C THR A 92 15.76 -8.85 -12.56
N GLY A 93 16.13 -7.62 -12.93
CA GLY A 93 15.25 -6.46 -13.00
C GLY A 93 16.02 -5.17 -13.34
N GLY A 94 15.44 -4.01 -13.02
CA GLY A 94 16.13 -2.73 -13.15
C GLY A 94 17.30 -2.55 -12.16
N VAL A 95 18.11 -1.49 -12.34
CA VAL A 95 19.28 -1.20 -11.50
C VAL A 95 18.89 -0.59 -10.14
N PHE A 96 18.21 -1.36 -9.29
CA PHE A 96 17.78 -0.93 -7.96
C PHE A 96 18.21 -1.91 -6.88
N GLY A 97 18.81 -1.39 -5.82
CA GLY A 97 19.30 -2.14 -4.67
C GLY A 97 19.12 -1.35 -3.39
N ALA A 98 18.93 -2.04 -2.27
CA ALA A 98 18.70 -1.42 -0.98
C ALA A 98 19.20 -2.30 0.18
N VAL A 99 19.54 -1.63 1.28
CA VAL A 99 19.89 -2.28 2.55
C VAL A 99 19.16 -1.59 3.70
N LEU A 100 18.74 -2.38 4.69
CA LEU A 100 18.12 -1.90 5.91
C LEU A 100 19.07 -2.11 7.09
N VAL A 101 19.33 -1.05 7.84
CA VAL A 101 20.37 -1.01 8.88
C VAL A 101 19.74 -0.71 10.23
N ARG A 102 20.03 -1.51 11.25
CA ARG A 102 19.67 -1.20 12.64
C ARG A 102 20.60 -0.13 13.17
N LYS A 103 20.07 1.07 13.41
CA LYS A 103 20.84 2.26 13.77
C LYS A 103 21.69 2.11 15.03
N GLU A 104 21.18 1.42 16.04
CA GLU A 104 21.88 1.22 17.32
C GLU A 104 23.15 0.37 17.18
N THR A 105 23.18 -0.56 16.22
CA THR A 105 24.25 -1.56 16.08
C THR A 105 25.09 -1.35 14.82
N GLY A 106 24.54 -0.67 13.81
CA GLY A 106 25.12 -0.61 12.46
C GLY A 106 24.99 -1.93 11.68
N GLU A 107 24.23 -2.91 12.17
CA GLU A 107 24.03 -4.18 11.49
C GLU A 107 23.07 -4.02 10.30
N ILE A 108 23.44 -4.57 9.15
CA ILE A 108 22.51 -4.74 8.02
C ILE A 108 21.59 -5.91 8.36
N VAL A 109 20.32 -5.60 8.63
CA VAL A 109 19.30 -6.60 8.98
C VAL A 109 18.55 -7.12 7.77
N GLY A 110 18.62 -6.43 6.63
CA GLY A 110 18.03 -6.88 5.37
C GLY A 110 18.74 -6.28 4.16
N GLU A 111 18.90 -7.07 3.12
CA GLU A 111 19.39 -6.63 1.81
C GLU A 111 18.35 -6.99 0.75
N GLY A 112 18.23 -6.19 -0.30
CA GLY A 112 17.33 -6.46 -1.41
C GLY A 112 17.81 -5.81 -2.69
N TYR A 113 17.47 -6.41 -3.82
CA TYR A 113 17.72 -5.85 -5.14
C TYR A 113 16.60 -6.24 -6.08
N ASN A 114 16.37 -5.47 -7.15
CA ASN A 114 15.21 -5.66 -8.00
C ASN A 114 15.19 -7.05 -8.64
N ARG A 115 14.08 -7.77 -8.44
CA ARG A 115 13.84 -9.11 -8.99
C ARG A 115 12.54 -9.21 -9.78
N VAL A 116 12.00 -8.08 -10.25
CA VAL A 116 10.71 -8.03 -10.96
C VAL A 116 10.63 -9.03 -12.11
N LEU A 117 11.70 -9.12 -12.92
CA LEU A 117 11.73 -10.03 -14.07
C LEU A 117 11.97 -11.48 -13.66
N ALA A 118 12.88 -11.70 -12.70
CA ALA A 118 13.26 -13.05 -12.28
C ALA A 118 12.15 -13.76 -11.51
N ASP A 119 11.41 -13.03 -10.68
CA ASP A 119 10.40 -13.61 -9.79
C ASP A 119 8.98 -13.46 -10.36
N HIS A 120 8.83 -12.80 -11.52
CA HIS A 120 7.53 -12.43 -12.10
C HIS A 120 6.62 -11.70 -11.10
N ASP A 121 7.22 -10.90 -10.21
CA ASP A 121 6.54 -10.15 -9.15
C ASP A 121 6.79 -8.64 -9.39
N PRO A 122 5.80 -7.86 -9.86
CA PRO A 122 5.96 -6.42 -10.08
C PRO A 122 6.24 -5.65 -8.79
N THR A 123 6.06 -6.26 -7.61
CA THR A 123 6.35 -5.65 -6.31
C THR A 123 7.76 -5.96 -5.80
N ALA A 124 8.53 -6.81 -6.49
CA ALA A 124 9.87 -7.25 -6.09
C ALA A 124 10.97 -6.20 -6.33
N HIS A 125 10.72 -4.97 -5.87
CA HIS A 125 11.69 -3.87 -5.85
C HIS A 125 12.75 -4.10 -4.76
N GLY A 126 13.92 -3.46 -4.91
CA GLY A 126 15.04 -3.64 -3.99
C GLY A 126 14.68 -3.28 -2.55
N GLU A 127 13.96 -2.17 -2.36
CA GLU A 127 13.49 -1.67 -1.07
C GLU A 127 12.47 -2.62 -0.43
N VAL A 128 11.49 -3.06 -1.21
CA VAL A 128 10.45 -4.01 -0.75
C VAL A 128 11.10 -5.33 -0.32
N LEU A 129 12.06 -5.84 -1.10
CA LEU A 129 12.77 -7.08 -0.75
C LEU A 129 13.68 -6.89 0.47
N ALA A 130 14.34 -5.75 0.62
CA ALA A 130 15.15 -5.45 1.80
C ALA A 130 14.28 -5.41 3.07
N ILE A 131 13.11 -4.78 3.01
CA ILE A 131 12.12 -4.76 4.10
C ILE A 131 11.62 -6.17 4.40
N ARG A 132 11.17 -6.93 3.38
CA ARG A 132 10.70 -8.32 3.55
C ARG A 132 11.78 -9.22 4.18
N ASN A 133 13.04 -9.07 3.76
CA ASN A 133 14.18 -9.82 4.31
C ASN A 133 14.46 -9.41 5.76
N ALA A 134 14.46 -8.12 6.08
CA ALA A 134 14.63 -7.64 7.45
C ALA A 134 13.54 -8.16 8.40
N CYS A 135 12.28 -8.09 7.99
CA CYS A 135 11.16 -8.62 8.76
C CYS A 135 11.33 -10.11 9.07
N ARG A 136 11.74 -10.92 8.07
CA ARG A 136 12.01 -12.35 8.27
C ARG A 136 13.19 -12.60 9.21
N ASN A 137 14.29 -11.87 9.02
CA ASN A 137 15.49 -12.05 9.83
C ASN A 137 15.27 -11.70 11.30
N LEU A 138 14.43 -10.69 11.56
CA LEU A 138 14.14 -10.19 12.90
C LEU A 138 12.88 -10.81 13.53
N GLY A 139 12.09 -11.55 12.75
CA GLY A 139 10.83 -12.14 13.22
C GLY A 139 9.77 -11.09 13.62
N THR A 140 9.74 -9.95 12.95
CA THR A 140 8.83 -8.82 13.24
C THR A 140 8.37 -8.16 11.94
N HIS A 141 7.22 -7.49 11.95
CA HIS A 141 6.76 -6.62 10.85
C HIS A 141 7.06 -5.12 11.11
N VAL A 142 7.49 -4.78 12.32
CA VAL A 142 7.85 -3.42 12.75
C VAL A 142 9.37 -3.28 12.76
N LEU A 143 9.89 -2.31 12.00
CA LEU A 143 11.30 -2.02 11.81
C LEU A 143 11.70 -0.65 12.40
N GLU A 144 11.06 -0.24 13.50
CA GLU A 144 11.44 0.94 14.26
C GLU A 144 12.93 0.90 14.64
N GLY A 145 13.62 2.03 14.53
CA GLY A 145 15.06 2.13 14.74
C GLY A 145 15.91 1.59 13.57
N CYS A 146 15.28 1.18 12.46
CA CYS A 146 15.99 0.84 11.23
C CYS A 146 15.96 2.00 10.23
N VAL A 147 17.04 2.11 9.46
CA VAL A 147 17.22 3.11 8.39
C VAL A 147 17.41 2.37 7.07
N LEU A 148 16.68 2.80 6.04
CA LEU A 148 16.80 2.28 4.68
C LEU A 148 17.84 3.10 3.90
N TYR A 149 18.76 2.41 3.25
CA TYR A 149 19.65 2.98 2.23
C TYR A 149 19.26 2.37 0.89
N THR A 150 18.85 3.18 -0.08
CA THR A 150 18.42 2.74 -1.40
C THR A 150 19.27 3.39 -2.50
N SER A 151 19.60 2.64 -3.55
CA SER A 151 20.44 3.11 -4.64
C SER A 151 19.79 4.22 -5.47
N ALA A 152 18.47 4.34 -5.43
CA ALA A 152 17.69 5.39 -6.07
C ALA A 152 16.54 5.84 -5.16
N GLU A 153 16.03 7.05 -5.39
CA GLU A 153 14.88 7.60 -4.69
C GLU A 153 13.68 6.63 -4.74
N PRO A 154 13.04 6.32 -3.59
CA PRO A 154 12.06 5.24 -3.53
C PRO A 154 10.75 5.62 -4.20
N CYS A 155 10.28 4.82 -5.15
CA CYS A 155 8.98 5.02 -5.80
C CYS A 155 7.81 4.99 -4.79
N PRO A 156 6.60 5.44 -5.16
CA PRO A 156 5.46 5.52 -4.22
C PRO A 156 5.16 4.22 -3.46
N MET A 157 5.28 3.07 -4.12
CA MET A 157 5.11 1.75 -3.50
C MET A 157 6.19 1.46 -2.44
N CYS A 158 7.46 1.72 -2.77
CA CYS A 158 8.59 1.49 -1.87
C CYS A 158 8.55 2.43 -0.66
N TYR A 159 8.16 3.69 -0.88
CA TYR A 159 7.96 4.66 0.19
C TYR A 159 6.81 4.23 1.12
N ALA A 160 5.65 3.87 0.57
CA ALA A 160 4.52 3.37 1.36
C ALA A 160 4.88 2.10 2.15
N SER A 161 5.64 1.18 1.53
CA SER A 161 6.13 -0.03 2.21
C SER A 161 7.03 0.30 3.42
N SER A 162 7.85 1.34 3.30
CA SER A 162 8.70 1.82 4.39
C SER A 162 7.88 2.41 5.55
N LEU A 163 6.79 3.13 5.22
CA LEU A 163 5.85 3.65 6.22
C LEU A 163 5.15 2.51 6.98
N TRP A 164 4.61 1.52 6.27
CA TRP A 164 3.96 0.35 6.88
C TRP A 164 4.91 -0.46 7.76
N ALA A 165 6.20 -0.49 7.42
CA ALA A 165 7.22 -1.16 8.21
C ALA A 165 7.82 -0.29 9.33
N HIS A 166 7.37 0.96 9.51
CA HIS A 166 7.91 1.89 10.52
C HIS A 166 9.42 2.16 10.39
N VAL A 167 9.94 2.22 9.17
CA VAL A 167 11.33 2.62 8.91
C VAL A 167 11.53 4.08 9.33
N GLU A 168 12.59 4.36 10.09
CA GLU A 168 12.80 5.67 10.71
C GLU A 168 13.25 6.75 9.71
N ALA A 169 14.09 6.37 8.75
CA ALA A 169 14.63 7.27 7.74
C ALA A 169 15.03 6.53 6.47
N ILE A 170 15.07 7.25 5.35
CA ILE A 170 15.53 6.76 4.05
C ILE A 170 16.65 7.68 3.55
N TYR A 171 17.78 7.09 3.20
CA TYR A 171 18.83 7.73 2.41
C TYR A 171 18.83 7.14 1.01
N TYR A 172 18.89 7.99 -0.01
CA TYR A 172 18.89 7.56 -1.41
C TYR A 172 20.10 8.07 -2.19
N GLY A 173 20.46 7.33 -3.25
CA GLY A 173 21.58 7.65 -4.15
C GLY A 173 21.14 8.47 -5.36
N ALA A 174 20.68 7.78 -6.41
CA ALA A 174 20.19 8.38 -7.65
C ALA A 174 18.81 9.04 -7.46
N THR A 175 18.55 10.11 -8.22
CA THR A 175 17.27 10.86 -8.18
C THR A 175 16.24 10.29 -9.15
N TYR A 176 14.97 10.70 -9.04
CA TYR A 176 13.97 10.41 -10.07
C TYR A 176 14.39 10.88 -11.48
N ASP A 177 15.08 12.01 -11.59
CA ASP A 177 15.57 12.51 -12.87
C ASP A 177 16.63 11.58 -13.47
N ASP A 178 17.52 11.02 -12.65
CA ASP A 178 18.50 10.02 -13.11
C ASP A 178 17.80 8.74 -13.58
N VAL A 179 16.83 8.26 -12.79
CA VAL A 179 16.04 7.06 -13.09
C VAL A 179 15.29 7.22 -14.42
N LYS A 180 14.63 8.36 -14.63
CA LYS A 180 13.93 8.67 -15.87
C LYS A 180 14.89 8.80 -17.06
N LYS A 181 16.00 9.53 -16.87
CA LYS A 181 16.97 9.81 -17.95
C LYS A 181 17.70 8.55 -18.44
N TYR A 182 18.16 7.70 -17.52
CA TYR A 182 19.01 6.56 -17.88
C TYR A 182 18.27 5.23 -17.92
N GLY A 183 17.25 5.05 -17.08
CA GLY A 183 16.46 3.82 -16.98
C GLY A 183 15.15 3.85 -17.74
N GLN A 184 14.64 5.05 -18.08
CA GLN A 184 13.31 5.24 -18.69
C GLN A 184 12.19 4.59 -17.87
N PHE A 185 12.34 4.55 -16.55
CA PHE A 185 11.29 4.07 -15.64
C PHE A 185 10.32 5.21 -15.30
N GLU A 186 9.06 4.84 -15.07
CA GLU A 186 7.91 5.74 -14.90
C GLU A 186 7.64 6.08 -13.42
N ASP A 187 8.63 5.96 -12.52
CA ASP A 187 8.44 6.11 -11.08
C ASP A 187 7.80 7.46 -10.68
N ALA A 188 8.20 8.54 -11.36
CA ALA A 188 7.66 9.88 -11.15
C ALA A 188 6.20 10.01 -11.66
N ASP A 189 5.81 9.23 -12.66
CA ASP A 189 4.50 9.31 -13.30
C ASP A 189 3.43 8.65 -12.40
N PHE A 190 3.80 7.67 -11.57
CA PHE A 190 2.90 7.09 -10.56
C PHE A 190 2.54 8.06 -9.44
N LEU A 191 3.44 8.97 -9.05
CA LEU A 191 3.10 9.99 -8.05
C LEU A 191 2.06 10.98 -8.59
N ALA A 192 2.15 11.32 -9.88
CA ALA A 192 1.14 12.14 -10.54
C ALA A 192 -0.21 11.41 -10.61
N GLU A 193 -0.22 10.12 -10.98
CA GLU A 193 -1.42 9.27 -11.00
C GLU A 193 -2.11 9.19 -9.63
N ILE A 194 -1.35 9.00 -8.55
CA ILE A 194 -1.91 8.92 -7.18
C ILE A 194 -2.62 10.21 -6.78
N ASN A 195 -2.08 11.36 -7.20
CA ASN A 195 -2.62 12.68 -6.88
C ASN A 195 -3.67 13.18 -7.88
N ALA A 196 -3.92 12.45 -8.97
CA ALA A 196 -4.89 12.83 -9.98
C ALA A 196 -6.34 12.70 -9.48
N SER A 197 -7.27 13.37 -10.17
CA SER A 197 -8.71 13.17 -9.97
C SER A 197 -9.13 11.74 -10.37
N ASP A 198 -10.27 11.26 -9.88
CA ASP A 198 -10.74 9.91 -10.25
C ASP A 198 -11.07 9.80 -11.75
N GLU A 199 -11.48 10.91 -12.37
CA GLU A 199 -11.70 11.04 -13.80
C GLU A 199 -10.39 10.89 -14.60
N ASP A 200 -9.28 11.37 -14.07
CA ASP A 200 -7.98 11.42 -14.77
C ASP A 200 -7.09 10.19 -14.50
N LYS A 201 -7.35 9.43 -13.44
CA LYS A 201 -6.60 8.20 -13.14
C LYS A 201 -6.70 7.17 -14.26
N ASN A 202 -5.58 6.59 -14.67
CA ASN A 202 -5.54 5.41 -15.53
C ASN A 202 -6.20 4.20 -14.89
N VAL A 203 -5.98 3.98 -13.59
CA VAL A 203 -6.62 2.87 -12.85
C VAL A 203 -7.95 3.33 -12.26
N LYS A 204 -9.05 2.84 -12.82
CA LYS A 204 -10.40 3.20 -12.37
C LYS A 204 -10.81 2.45 -11.11
N ILE A 205 -11.05 3.20 -10.04
CA ILE A 205 -11.51 2.68 -8.76
C ILE A 205 -13.02 2.93 -8.65
N LYS A 206 -13.81 1.87 -8.42
CA LYS A 206 -15.26 1.97 -8.27
C LYS A 206 -15.74 1.10 -7.12
N GLN A 207 -16.59 1.67 -6.25
CA GLN A 207 -17.20 0.91 -5.16
C GLN A 207 -18.24 -0.08 -5.70
N TYR A 208 -18.23 -1.31 -5.17
CA TYR A 208 -19.19 -2.36 -5.52
C TYR A 208 -19.46 -3.27 -4.32
N LEU A 209 -20.69 -3.81 -4.20
CA LEU A 209 -21.15 -4.70 -3.12
C LEU A 209 -20.84 -4.22 -1.68
N ARG A 210 -20.97 -2.92 -1.41
CA ARG A 210 -20.61 -2.34 -0.10
C ARG A 210 -21.33 -3.01 1.08
N GLU A 211 -22.61 -3.33 0.93
CA GLU A 211 -23.41 -3.91 2.02
C GLU A 211 -22.86 -5.25 2.48
N GLU A 212 -22.47 -6.12 1.54
CA GLU A 212 -21.81 -7.40 1.81
C GLU A 212 -20.38 -7.20 2.29
N ALA A 213 -19.61 -6.33 1.62
CA ALA A 213 -18.21 -6.09 1.94
C ALA A 213 -17.99 -5.56 3.36
N VAL A 214 -18.97 -4.85 3.95
CA VAL A 214 -18.90 -4.33 5.33
C VAL A 214 -19.18 -5.42 6.38
N VAL A 215 -19.79 -6.55 6.02
CA VAL A 215 -20.12 -7.62 7.00
C VAL A 215 -18.88 -8.16 7.72
N PRO A 216 -17.78 -8.57 7.04
CA PRO A 216 -16.55 -8.99 7.72
C PRO A 216 -15.96 -7.93 8.65
N TRP A 217 -16.06 -6.63 8.29
CA TRP A 217 -15.59 -5.55 9.15
C TRP A 217 -16.40 -5.41 10.44
N LYS A 218 -17.73 -5.59 10.36
CA LYS A 218 -18.59 -5.63 11.54
C LYS A 218 -18.22 -6.81 12.45
N THR A 219 -18.09 -8.01 11.87
CA THR A 219 -17.64 -9.19 12.62
C THR A 219 -16.27 -8.98 13.27
N TYR A 220 -15.30 -8.43 12.51
CA TYR A 220 -13.98 -8.11 13.01
C TYR A 220 -14.01 -7.09 14.17
N SER A 221 -14.95 -6.14 14.13
CA SER A 221 -15.09 -5.13 15.17
C SER A 221 -15.55 -5.70 16.52
N GLU A 222 -16.22 -6.85 16.51
CA GLU A 222 -16.75 -7.55 17.68
C GLU A 222 -15.75 -8.55 18.29
N LEU A 223 -14.66 -8.89 17.58
CA LEU A 223 -13.62 -9.77 18.10
C LEU A 223 -12.90 -9.14 19.29
N THR A 224 -12.93 -9.82 20.43
CA THR A 224 -12.26 -9.39 21.66
C THR A 224 -10.76 -9.67 21.67
N ASP A 225 -10.30 -10.60 20.83
CA ASP A 225 -8.92 -11.08 20.69
C ASP A 225 -8.26 -10.65 19.36
N ARG A 226 -8.81 -9.62 18.71
CA ARG A 226 -8.24 -9.09 17.46
C ARG A 226 -6.80 -8.61 17.65
N ILE A 227 -5.94 -8.98 16.69
CA ILE A 227 -4.54 -8.57 16.63
C ILE A 227 -4.48 -7.23 15.88
N HIS A 228 -4.08 -6.18 16.58
CA HIS A 228 -3.68 -4.91 15.95
C HIS A 228 -2.20 -4.98 15.62
N TYR A 229 -1.83 -4.57 14.41
CA TYR A 229 -0.46 -4.64 13.94
C TYR A 229 -0.12 -3.44 13.05
#